data_AF-A0A0G0KPK2-F1
#
_entry.id   AF-A0A0G0KPK2-F1
#
_cell.length_a   1.000
_cell.length_b   1.000
_cell.length_c   1.000
_cell.angle_alpha   90.00
_cell.angle_beta   90.00
_cell.angle_gamma   90.00
#
_symmetry.space_group_name_H-M   'P 1'
#
loop_
_entity.id
_entity.type
_entity.pdbx_description
1 polymer ?
#
loop_
_entity_poly.entity_id
_entity_poly.type
_entity_poly.pdbx_seq_one_letter_code
_entity_poly.pdbx_strand_id
1 'polypeptide(L)'
;MNCKFFLSYLKKINVKDPKKLTFRQKRLIFIYSIADFKRLKISIYRLAEIASYLWRSLTGMEKAKTELGSILLDCLEFTSYSSPKTKDDKENFEYYMKKIMKYYDRNKELIDSNYF
;
A
#
# COMPACT_ATOMS: atom_id res chain seq x y z
N MET A 1 -15.23 -0.19 5.43
CA MET A 1 -14.69 -0.16 4.05
C MET A 1 -15.20 -1.38 3.32
N ASN A 2 -15.90 -1.22 2.20
CA ASN A 2 -16.51 -2.31 1.45
C ASN A 2 -15.67 -2.70 0.20
N CYS A 3 -14.34 -2.63 0.33
CA CYS A 3 -13.42 -2.92 -0.77
C CYS A 3 -13.16 -4.44 -0.83
N LYS A 4 -13.72 -5.10 -1.86
CA LYS A 4 -13.57 -6.56 -2.08
C LYS A 4 -12.11 -7.02 -2.04
N PHE A 5 -11.19 -6.20 -2.57
CA PHE A 5 -9.75 -6.48 -2.54
C PHE A 5 -9.17 -6.47 -1.13
N PHE A 6 -9.51 -5.45 -0.33
CA PHE A 6 -9.06 -5.40 1.06
C PHE A 6 -9.55 -6.60 1.87
N LEU A 7 -10.81 -6.97 1.71
CA LEU A 7 -11.37 -8.18 2.34
C LEU A 7 -10.64 -9.45 1.88
N SER A 8 -10.23 -9.52 0.62
CA SER A 8 -9.44 -10.64 0.11
C SER A 8 -8.05 -10.73 0.76
N TYR A 9 -7.40 -9.58 1.01
CA TYR A 9 -6.12 -9.57 1.70
C TYR A 9 -6.26 -9.98 3.17
N LEU A 10 -7.29 -9.50 3.87
CA LEU A 10 -7.59 -9.93 5.24
C LEU A 10 -7.74 -11.45 5.33
N LYS A 11 -8.50 -12.05 4.41
CA LYS A 11 -8.64 -13.51 4.32
C LYS A 11 -7.29 -14.19 4.08
N LYS A 12 -6.48 -13.64 3.17
CA LYS A 12 -5.15 -14.18 2.82
C LYS A 12 -4.18 -14.20 4.00
N ILE A 13 -4.30 -13.25 4.93
CA ILE A 13 -3.49 -13.17 6.15
C ILE A 13 -4.21 -13.66 7.41
N ASN A 14 -5.33 -14.39 7.24
CA ASN A 14 -6.15 -14.95 8.31
C ASN A 14 -6.61 -13.94 9.39
N VAL A 15 -6.98 -12.73 8.97
CA VAL A 15 -7.52 -11.68 9.86
C VAL A 15 -9.04 -11.59 9.70
N LYS A 16 -9.75 -11.73 10.84
CA LYS A 16 -11.22 -11.61 10.89
C LYS A 16 -11.69 -10.18 11.16
N ASP A 17 -10.99 -9.46 12.03
CA ASP A 17 -11.34 -8.09 12.42
C ASP A 17 -10.33 -7.08 11.87
N PRO A 18 -10.70 -6.27 10.85
CA PRO A 18 -9.80 -5.28 10.27
C PRO A 18 -9.42 -4.15 11.24
N LYS A 19 -10.16 -3.94 12.33
CA LYS A 19 -9.81 -2.95 13.36
C LYS A 19 -8.62 -3.39 14.22
N LYS A 20 -8.28 -4.69 14.23
CA LYS A 20 -7.24 -5.28 15.08
C LYS A 20 -5.98 -5.67 14.29
N LEU A 21 -5.72 -5.02 13.16
CA LEU A 21 -4.52 -5.28 12.38
C LEU A 21 -3.26 -4.90 13.15
N THR A 22 -2.34 -5.84 13.28
CA THR A 22 -0.99 -5.57 13.78
C THR A 22 -0.19 -4.79 12.73
N PHE A 23 0.88 -4.11 13.15
CA PHE A 23 1.77 -3.40 12.23
C PHE A 23 2.29 -4.31 11.09
N ARG A 24 2.70 -5.54 11.43
CA ARG A 24 3.14 -6.55 10.45
C ARG A 24 2.03 -6.89 9.45
N GLN A 25 0.79 -7.05 9.91
CA GLN A 25 -0.34 -7.35 9.03
C GLN A 25 -0.68 -6.16 8.11
N LYS A 26 -0.62 -4.92 8.61
CA LYS A 26 -0.78 -3.71 7.77
C LYS A 26 0.29 -3.68 6.67
N ARG A 27 1.54 -3.95 7.03
CA ARG A 27 2.67 -4.05 6.09
C ARG A 27 2.40 -5.09 5.01
N LEU A 28 2.00 -6.30 5.41
CA LEU A 28 1.70 -7.42 4.49
C LEU A 28 0.57 -7.10 3.53
N ILE A 29 -0.54 -6.53 4.00
CA ILE A 29 -1.65 -6.11 3.14
C ILE A 29 -1.15 -5.11 2.10
N PHE A 30 -0.32 -4.15 2.49
CA PHE A 30 0.19 -3.16 1.53
C PHE A 30 1.09 -3.80 0.48
N ILE A 31 2.00 -4.69 0.86
CA ILE A 31 2.88 -5.41 -0.07
C ILE A 31 2.05 -6.26 -1.05
N TYR A 32 1.01 -6.96 -0.56
CA TYR A 32 0.09 -7.69 -1.42
C TYR A 32 -0.65 -6.77 -2.39
N SER A 33 -1.09 -5.60 -1.94
CA SER A 33 -1.76 -4.64 -2.81
C SER A 33 -0.83 -4.10 -3.90
N ILE A 34 0.45 -3.85 -3.60
CA ILE A 34 1.43 -3.45 -4.61
C ILE A 34 1.67 -4.60 -5.60
N ALA A 35 1.76 -5.84 -5.14
CA ALA A 35 1.92 -7.01 -6.01
C ALA A 35 0.77 -7.15 -7.01
N ASP A 36 -0.47 -6.99 -6.53
CA ASP A 36 -1.65 -7.08 -7.39
C ASP A 36 -1.79 -5.85 -8.31
N PHE A 37 -1.36 -4.67 -7.87
CA PHE A 37 -1.25 -3.49 -8.74
C PHE A 37 -0.24 -3.72 -9.87
N LYS A 38 0.95 -4.23 -9.55
CA LYS A 38 2.02 -4.57 -10.52
C LYS A 38 1.57 -5.63 -11.53
N ARG A 39 0.65 -6.52 -11.13
CA ARG A 39 0.00 -7.53 -11.99
C ARG A 39 -1.26 -7.02 -12.69
N LEU A 40 -1.54 -5.71 -12.63
CA LEU A 40 -2.71 -5.05 -13.23
C LEU A 40 -4.06 -5.60 -12.74
N LYS A 41 -4.12 -6.21 -11.56
CA LYS A 41 -5.35 -6.75 -10.96
C LYS A 41 -6.16 -5.70 -10.21
N ILE A 42 -5.49 -4.65 -9.74
CA ILE A 42 -6.14 -3.48 -9.13
C ILE A 42 -5.63 -2.22 -9.82
N SER A 43 -6.48 -1.19 -9.89
CA SER A 43 -6.08 0.12 -10.39
C SER A 43 -5.30 0.90 -9.34
N ILE A 44 -4.66 1.98 -9.79
CA ILE A 44 -4.02 2.98 -8.93
C ILE A 44 -4.95 3.52 -7.84
N TYR A 45 -6.20 3.82 -8.19
CA TYR A 45 -7.20 4.32 -7.25
C TYR A 45 -7.51 3.30 -6.15
N ARG A 46 -7.58 2.01 -6.51
CA ARG A 46 -7.79 0.93 -5.53
C ARG A 46 -6.57 0.75 -4.62
N LEU A 47 -5.36 0.84 -5.16
CA LEU A 47 -4.14 0.82 -4.36
C LEU A 47 -4.14 1.97 -3.33
N ALA A 48 -4.53 3.16 -3.74
CA ALA A 48 -4.60 4.32 -2.85
C ALA A 48 -5.73 4.26 -1.82
N GLU A 49 -6.89 3.68 -2.15
CA GLU A 49 -7.94 3.41 -1.17
C GLU A 49 -7.43 2.50 -0.04
N ILE A 50 -6.71 1.43 -0.41
CA ILE A 50 -6.08 0.51 0.56
C ILE A 50 -5.03 1.26 1.37
N ALA A 51 -4.17 2.04 0.72
CA ALA A 51 -3.15 2.84 1.40
C ALA A 51 -3.76 3.82 2.40
N SER A 52 -4.85 4.49 2.03
CA SER A 52 -5.57 5.45 2.88
C SER A 52 -6.13 4.78 4.13
N TYR A 53 -6.74 3.61 3.97
CA TYR A 53 -7.24 2.84 5.10
C TYR A 53 -6.11 2.43 6.05
N LEU A 54 -5.02 1.88 5.50
CA LEU A 54 -3.88 1.44 6.29
C LEU A 54 -3.22 2.62 7.01
N TRP A 55 -3.01 3.75 6.33
CA TRP A 55 -2.46 4.97 6.90
C TRP A 55 -3.30 5.49 8.06
N ARG A 56 -4.63 5.56 7.91
CA ARG A 56 -5.55 5.96 8.98
C ARG A 56 -5.51 4.99 10.17
N SER A 57 -5.24 3.72 9.93
CA SER A 57 -5.10 2.70 10.98
C SER A 57 -3.75 2.72 11.71
N LEU A 58 -2.76 3.50 11.23
CA LEU A 58 -1.49 3.66 11.92
C LEU A 58 -1.61 4.62 13.12
N THR A 59 -0.90 4.29 14.19
CA THR A 59 -0.66 5.19 15.32
C THR A 59 0.20 6.38 14.90
N GLY A 60 0.18 7.47 15.68
CA GLY A 60 1.04 8.64 15.40
C GLY A 60 2.52 8.30 15.31
N MET A 61 3.00 7.36 16.15
CA MET A 61 4.39 6.92 16.12
C MET A 61 4.71 6.10 14.86
N GLU A 62 3.82 5.17 14.48
CA GLU A 62 3.99 4.39 13.24
C GLU A 62 4.02 5.29 12.00
N LYS A 63 3.17 6.32 11.96
CA LYS A 63 3.14 7.31 10.86
C LYS A 63 4.46 8.07 10.73
N ALA A 64 5.01 8.55 11.85
CA ALA A 64 6.18 9.42 11.85
C ALA A 64 7.52 8.67 11.73
N LYS A 65 7.61 7.45 12.27
CA LYS A 65 8.90 6.76 12.47
C LYS A 65 9.12 5.51 11.63
N THR A 66 8.15 5.14 10.77
CA THR A 66 8.29 3.90 9.98
C THR A 66 8.29 4.18 8.50
N GLU A 67 9.05 3.35 7.77
CA GLU A 67 9.05 3.37 6.31
C GLU A 67 7.66 3.06 5.74
N LEU A 68 6.90 2.15 6.38
CA LEU A 68 5.51 1.87 6.01
C LEU A 68 4.66 3.15 6.08
N GLY A 69 4.87 3.95 7.12
CA GLY A 69 4.19 5.23 7.25
C GLY A 69 4.48 6.15 6.06
N SER A 70 5.75 6.45 5.82
CA SER A 70 6.16 7.31 4.70
C SER A 70 5.62 6.81 3.35
N ILE A 71 5.71 5.51 3.07
CA ILE A 71 5.32 4.98 1.77
C ILE A 71 3.80 4.97 1.55
N LEU A 72 3.03 4.80 2.62
CA LEU A 72 1.57 4.93 2.52
C LEU A 72 1.18 6.37 2.19
N LEU A 73 1.87 7.35 2.77
CA LEU A 73 1.67 8.76 2.45
C LEU A 73 2.06 9.07 0.99
N ASP A 74 3.24 8.61 0.54
CA ASP A 74 3.66 8.70 -0.86
C ASP A 74 2.62 8.10 -1.83
N CYS A 75 2.00 6.98 -1.43
CA CYS A 75 0.93 6.31 -2.17
C CYS A 75 -0.41 7.08 -2.19
N LEU A 76 -0.62 8.02 -1.27
CA LEU A 76 -1.76 8.93 -1.34
C LEU A 76 -1.46 10.08 -2.30
N GLU A 77 -0.27 10.66 -2.17
CA GLU A 77 0.19 11.78 -3.01
C GLU A 77 0.19 11.44 -4.50
N PHE A 78 0.66 10.25 -4.88
CA PHE A 78 0.82 9.95 -6.30
C PHE A 78 -0.50 9.83 -7.08
N THR A 79 -1.64 9.66 -6.40
CA THR A 79 -2.94 9.66 -7.10
C THR A 79 -3.30 11.02 -7.65
N SER A 80 -2.85 12.10 -7.02
CA SER A 80 -3.00 13.48 -7.51
C SER A 80 -2.29 13.68 -8.85
N TYR A 81 -1.22 12.92 -9.10
CA TYR A 81 -0.43 12.97 -10.33
C TYR A 81 -0.76 11.84 -11.32
N SER A 82 -1.79 11.04 -11.06
CA SER A 82 -2.16 9.88 -11.89
C SER A 82 -2.63 10.23 -13.30
N SER A 83 -3.05 11.48 -13.51
CA SER A 83 -3.39 12.06 -14.81
C SER A 83 -2.57 13.32 -15.03
N PRO A 84 -1.26 13.17 -15.33
CA PRO A 84 -0.33 14.30 -15.37
C PRO A 84 -0.72 15.29 -16.47
N LYS A 85 -0.79 16.57 -16.12
CA LYS A 85 -1.11 17.66 -17.07
C LYS A 85 0.14 18.46 -17.43
N THR A 86 1.14 18.42 -16.54
CA THR A 86 2.43 19.09 -16.70
C THR A 86 3.58 18.07 -16.73
N LYS A 87 4.76 18.52 -17.17
CA LYS A 87 5.99 17.74 -17.08
C LYS A 87 6.31 17.40 -15.61
N ASP A 88 6.15 18.38 -14.72
CA ASP A 88 6.40 18.22 -13.28
C ASP A 88 5.45 17.19 -12.66
N ASP A 89 4.17 17.15 -13.06
CA ASP A 89 3.23 16.12 -12.61
C ASP A 89 3.72 14.72 -13.00
N LYS A 90 4.21 14.58 -14.23
CA LYS A 90 4.74 13.30 -14.71
C LYS A 90 5.99 12.88 -13.93
N GLU A 91 6.91 13.81 -13.70
CA GLU A 91 8.12 13.55 -12.90
C GLU A 91 7.77 13.18 -11.46
N ASN A 92 6.81 13.87 -10.83
CA ASN A 92 6.31 13.55 -9.51
C ASN A 92 5.64 12.16 -9.46
N PHE A 93 4.82 11.84 -10.45
CA PHE A 93 4.20 10.52 -10.57
C PHE A 93 5.25 9.40 -10.64
N GLU A 94 6.24 9.55 -11.52
CA GLU A 94 7.34 8.60 -11.68
C GLU A 94 8.18 8.47 -10.40
N TYR A 95 8.45 9.60 -9.73
CA TYR A 95 9.17 9.64 -8.46
C TYR A 95 8.47 8.81 -7.38
N TYR A 96 7.19 9.06 -7.11
CA TYR A 96 6.44 8.32 -6.10
C TYR A 96 6.28 6.85 -6.49
N MET A 97 6.00 6.55 -7.76
CA MET A 97 5.89 5.18 -8.24
C MET A 97 7.20 4.41 -8.00
N LYS A 98 8.35 5.02 -8.28
CA LYS A 98 9.66 4.43 -8.01
C LYS A 98 9.88 4.13 -6.53
N LYS A 99 9.46 5.02 -5.62
CA LYS A 99 9.53 4.76 -4.17
C LYS A 99 8.66 3.56 -3.77
N ILE A 100 7.42 3.48 -4.26
CA ILE A 100 6.48 2.40 -3.95
C ILE A 100 7.00 1.07 -4.47
N MET A 101 7.54 1.04 -5.69
CA MET A 101 8.15 -0.18 -6.26
C MET A 101 9.40 -0.60 -5.50
N LYS A 102 10.30 0.34 -5.15
CA LYS A 102 11.49 0.04 -4.33
C LYS A 102 11.12 -0.47 -2.94
N TYR A 103 10.02 0.03 -2.37
CA TYR A 103 9.48 -0.52 -1.13
C TYR A 103 9.02 -1.96 -1.34
N TYR A 104 8.22 -2.25 -2.37
CA TYR A 104 7.79 -3.61 -2.67
C TYR A 104 8.97 -4.57 -2.90
N ASP A 105 9.95 -4.21 -3.73
CA ASP A 105 11.05 -5.12 -4.08
C ASP A 105 11.91 -5.51 -2.87
N ARG A 106 12.07 -4.62 -1.87
CA ARG A 106 12.76 -4.91 -0.60
C ARG A 106 11.94 -5.75 0.38
N ASN A 107 10.63 -5.87 0.14
CA ASN A 107 9.68 -6.43 1.09
C ASN A 107 8.91 -7.64 0.53
N LYS A 108 9.05 -7.94 -0.76
CA LYS A 108 8.27 -8.99 -1.44
C LYS A 108 8.45 -10.36 -0.82
N GLU A 109 9.62 -10.66 -0.25
CA GLU A 109 9.91 -11.94 0.44
C GLU A 109 9.05 -12.14 1.71
N LEU A 110 8.48 -11.06 2.27
CA LEU A 110 7.51 -11.15 3.36
C LEU A 110 6.20 -11.82 2.92
N ILE A 111 5.90 -11.84 1.62
CA ILE A 111 4.77 -12.60 1.09
C ILE A 111 5.07 -14.10 1.13
N ASP A 112 6.27 -14.48 0.70
CA ASP A 112 6.66 -15.89 0.54
C ASP A 112 6.91 -16.56 1.90
N SER A 113 7.38 -15.81 2.89
CA SER A 113 7.62 -16.30 4.25
C SER A 113 6.37 -16.52 5.12
N ASN A 114 5.16 -16.18 4.66
CA ASN A 114 3.91 -16.53 5.36
C ASN A 114 3.37 -17.91 4.98
N TYR A 115 4.15 -18.73 4.27
CA TYR A 115 3.87 -20.14 3.98
C TYR A 115 4.45 -21.12 5.01
N PHE A 116 4.95 -20.63 6.16
CA PHE A 116 5.42 -21.46 7.28
C PHE A 116 4.75 -21.06 8.60
#